data_AF-A0A6A4GJV0-F1
#
_entry.id   AF-A0A6A4GJV0-F1
#
_cell.length_a   1.000
_cell.length_b   1.000
_cell.length_c   1.000
_cell.angle_alpha   90.00
_cell.angle_beta   90.00
_cell.angle_gamma   90.00
#
_symmetry.space_group_name_H-M   'P 1'
#
loop_
_entity.id
_entity.type
_entity.pdbx_description
1 polymer ?
#
loop_
_entity_poly.entity_id
_entity_poly.type
_entity_poly.pdbx_seq_one_letter_code
_entity_poly.pdbx_strand_id
1 'polypeptide(L)'
;MPSKTLAHAYNGTTTSLNTGIPRNKINEYTNVQFHDSKGAALIPFQQALFGRARKAKDRIHWMFPPDKDERVEQLLTWIQTVSYSLGTYGLHRFLQSRERGALITNADYRIPGGKNEPAFDWLTFDQLQETRDKTMQESAAFYDPSSQVIVFVFLPSKSGNSVAIWRRKINVPNNMRLMLQAEVSLALAALRYEEDYVVHVDEYPGTHAISQTHLKHPSPERRPSRLRRASLPSRNEYRDAYPVIIEETRPGKPKKKRKWWQFFRVDW
;
A
#
# COMPACT_ATOMS: atom_id res chain seq x y z
N MET A 1 -63.84 -27.32 -19.79
CA MET A 1 -63.38 -28.71 -19.57
C MET A 1 -61.90 -28.79 -19.94
N PRO A 2 -60.97 -28.92 -18.99
CA PRO A 2 -59.55 -29.11 -19.31
C PRO A 2 -59.25 -30.58 -19.68
N SER A 3 -58.42 -30.78 -20.70
CA SER A 3 -58.11 -32.05 -21.35
C SER A 3 -57.40 -33.08 -20.44
N LYS A 4 -57.81 -34.35 -20.59
CA LYS A 4 -57.35 -35.54 -19.85
C LYS A 4 -55.87 -35.93 -20.04
N THR A 5 -55.14 -35.26 -20.92
CA THR A 5 -53.76 -35.65 -21.26
C THR A 5 -52.70 -35.12 -20.27
N LEU A 6 -53.00 -34.07 -19.50
CA LEU A 6 -52.05 -33.45 -18.56
C LEU A 6 -51.99 -34.17 -17.20
N ALA A 7 -53.00 -34.98 -16.87
CA ALA A 7 -53.08 -35.68 -15.59
C ALA A 7 -52.19 -36.93 -15.49
N HIS A 8 -51.76 -37.51 -16.63
CA HIS A 8 -50.98 -38.74 -16.65
C HIS A 8 -49.47 -38.55 -16.48
N ALA A 9 -48.96 -37.32 -16.45
CA ALA A 9 -47.53 -37.04 -16.27
C ALA A 9 -47.08 -36.96 -14.79
N TYR A 10 -48.01 -36.97 -13.83
CA TYR A 10 -47.69 -36.82 -12.40
C TYR A 10 -47.66 -38.14 -11.60
N ASN A 11 -48.08 -39.26 -12.20
CA ASN A 11 -48.11 -40.55 -11.51
C ASN A 11 -46.88 -41.39 -11.87
N GLY A 12 -45.71 -41.11 -11.27
CA GLY A 12 -44.56 -41.98 -11.53
C GLY A 12 -43.19 -41.68 -10.93
N THR A 13 -43.02 -40.75 -9.98
CA THR A 13 -41.69 -40.50 -9.38
C THR A 13 -41.77 -40.37 -7.85
N THR A 14 -42.08 -41.48 -7.19
CA THR A 14 -41.78 -41.68 -5.76
C THR A 14 -40.48 -42.48 -5.64
N THR A 15 -39.35 -41.83 -5.91
CA THR A 15 -38.03 -42.30 -5.45
C THR A 15 -37.61 -41.41 -4.30
N SER A 16 -37.65 -41.97 -3.08
CA SER A 16 -37.16 -41.32 -1.88
C SER A 16 -35.64 -41.17 -1.94
N LEU A 17 -35.17 -40.12 -2.62
CA LEU A 17 -33.80 -39.65 -2.46
C LEU A 17 -33.75 -38.83 -1.19
N ASN A 18 -33.08 -39.41 -0.20
CA ASN A 18 -32.66 -38.80 1.04
C ASN A 18 -32.09 -37.40 0.74
N THR A 19 -32.93 -36.38 0.92
CA THR A 19 -32.57 -34.98 0.68
C THR A 19 -31.74 -34.54 1.86
N GLY A 20 -30.45 -34.88 1.79
CA GLY A 20 -29.43 -34.16 2.52
C GLY A 20 -29.68 -32.67 2.27
N ILE A 21 -29.99 -31.96 3.36
CA ILE A 21 -30.21 -30.52 3.42
C ILE A 21 -29.29 -29.85 2.40
N PRO A 22 -29.81 -29.13 1.38
CA PRO A 22 -28.94 -28.36 0.52
C PRO A 22 -28.27 -27.34 1.42
N ARG A 23 -26.98 -27.55 1.71
CA ARG A 23 -26.13 -26.56 2.38
C ARG A 23 -26.12 -25.34 1.46
N ASN A 24 -27.04 -24.40 1.71
CA ASN A 24 -27.01 -23.06 1.17
C ASN A 24 -25.72 -22.38 1.67
N LYS A 25 -24.62 -22.59 0.96
CA LYS A 25 -23.32 -21.93 1.17
C LYS A 25 -23.37 -20.41 0.95
N ILE A 26 -24.52 -19.86 0.54
CA ILE A 26 -24.74 -18.42 0.42
C ILE A 26 -24.75 -17.75 1.80
N ASN A 27 -25.11 -18.46 2.88
CA ASN A 27 -25.14 -17.92 4.25
C ASN A 27 -23.79 -18.02 5.01
N GLU A 28 -22.74 -18.58 4.43
CA GLU A 28 -21.41 -18.59 5.09
C GLU A 28 -20.70 -17.23 4.98
N TYR A 29 -20.98 -16.44 3.93
CA TYR A 29 -20.29 -15.17 3.67
C TYR A 29 -20.92 -13.95 4.38
N THR A 30 -22.14 -14.08 4.89
CA THR A 30 -22.89 -13.03 5.59
C THR A 30 -22.59 -12.97 7.10
N ASN A 31 -21.83 -13.93 7.64
CA ASN A 31 -21.52 -14.01 9.07
C ASN A 31 -20.20 -13.35 9.48
N VAL A 32 -19.41 -12.83 8.53
CA VAL A 32 -18.16 -12.14 8.85
C VAL A 32 -18.47 -10.69 9.19
N GLN A 33 -18.46 -10.36 10.48
CA GLN A 33 -18.58 -9.00 10.96
C GLN A 33 -17.19 -8.35 11.00
N PHE A 34 -17.03 -7.21 10.32
CA PHE A 34 -15.81 -6.41 10.43
C PHE A 34 -16.00 -5.35 11.50
N HIS A 35 -14.97 -5.16 12.29
CA HIS A 35 -14.98 -4.22 13.40
C HIS A 35 -14.01 -3.06 13.13
N ASP A 36 -14.49 -1.85 13.39
CA ASP A 36 -13.70 -0.62 13.39
C ASP A 36 -13.13 -0.41 14.79
N SER A 37 -11.82 -0.26 14.91
CA SER A 37 -11.14 0.00 16.17
C SER A 37 -11.24 1.45 16.61
N LYS A 38 -11.83 2.32 15.78
CA LYS A 38 -11.92 3.77 15.96
C LYS A 38 -10.54 4.40 16.15
N GLY A 39 -9.56 3.89 15.41
CA GLY A 39 -8.16 4.32 15.46
C GLY A 39 -7.32 3.68 16.57
N ALA A 40 -7.89 2.85 17.44
CA ALA A 40 -7.13 2.17 18.50
C ALA A 40 -6.02 1.27 17.92
N ALA A 41 -6.28 0.61 16.78
CA ALA A 41 -5.30 -0.22 16.09
C ALA A 41 -4.13 0.59 15.49
N LEU A 42 -4.33 1.91 15.27
CA LEU A 42 -3.33 2.83 14.72
C LEU A 42 -2.35 3.36 15.77
N ILE A 43 -2.75 3.39 17.04
CA ILE A 43 -1.96 3.97 18.15
C ILE A 43 -0.50 3.47 18.15
N PRO A 44 -0.20 2.16 18.03
CA PRO A 44 1.16 1.65 18.13
C PRO A 44 2.12 2.15 17.04
N PHE A 45 1.60 2.63 15.92
CA PHE A 45 2.41 3.12 14.79
C PHE A 45 2.06 4.55 14.38
N GLN A 46 1.34 5.30 15.21
CA GLN A 46 1.01 6.70 14.93
C GLN A 46 2.28 7.53 14.68
N GLN A 47 3.32 7.32 15.49
CA GLN A 47 4.62 7.97 15.30
C GLN A 47 5.33 7.49 14.02
N ALA A 48 5.25 6.20 13.69
CA ALA A 48 5.85 5.65 12.48
C ALA A 48 5.12 6.08 11.20
N LEU A 49 3.80 6.35 11.25
CA LEU A 49 3.00 6.74 10.09
C LEU A 49 2.84 8.24 9.91
N PHE A 50 2.70 9.00 10.99
CA PHE A 50 2.38 10.44 10.93
C PHE A 50 3.49 11.31 11.55
N GLY A 51 4.51 10.68 12.14
CA GLY A 51 5.63 11.41 12.73
C GLY A 51 6.44 12.17 11.69
N ARG A 52 6.83 13.40 12.04
CA ARG A 52 7.63 14.29 11.19
C ARG A 52 9.11 14.34 11.54
N ALA A 53 9.51 13.70 12.65
CA ALA A 53 10.90 13.70 13.10
C ALA A 53 11.84 12.93 12.15
N ARG A 54 11.32 11.95 11.42
CA ARG A 54 12.04 11.19 10.40
C ARG A 54 11.22 11.15 9.12
N LYS A 55 11.92 11.08 7.99
CA LYS A 55 11.31 11.04 6.65
C LYS A 55 10.51 9.75 6.49
N ALA A 56 9.41 9.80 5.76
CA ALA A 56 8.52 8.67 5.49
C ALA A 56 9.30 7.44 5.01
N LYS A 57 10.25 7.61 4.08
CA LYS A 57 11.11 6.52 3.56
C LYS A 57 11.94 5.78 4.63
N ASP A 58 12.25 6.45 5.74
CA ASP A 58 13.08 5.90 6.82
C ASP A 58 12.26 5.25 7.94
N ARG A 59 10.93 5.47 7.95
CA ARG A 59 10.00 4.94 8.96
C ARG A 59 8.97 3.97 8.39
N ILE A 60 8.61 4.10 7.12
CA ILE A 60 7.70 3.22 6.40
C ILE A 60 8.52 2.34 5.46
N HIS A 61 8.39 1.04 5.66
CA HIS A 61 9.16 0.06 4.92
C HIS A 61 8.24 -0.89 4.15
N TRP A 62 8.40 -0.88 2.83
CA TRP A 62 7.67 -1.71 1.90
C TRP A 62 8.41 -3.03 1.60
N MET A 63 7.69 -3.99 0.99
CA MET A 63 8.26 -5.19 0.36
C MET A 63 8.96 -6.17 1.30
N PHE A 64 8.49 -6.30 2.54
CA PHE A 64 8.92 -7.42 3.39
C PHE A 64 8.30 -8.74 2.91
N PRO A 65 9.05 -9.86 2.93
CA PRO A 65 8.46 -11.16 2.69
C PRO A 65 7.44 -11.48 3.80
N PRO A 66 6.18 -11.78 3.46
CA PRO A 66 5.12 -11.99 4.45
C PRO A 66 5.31 -13.26 5.28
N ASP A 67 6.05 -14.24 4.76
CA ASP A 67 6.42 -15.53 5.38
C ASP A 67 7.43 -15.40 6.54
N LYS A 68 7.86 -14.17 6.86
CA LYS A 68 8.87 -13.92 7.90
C LYS A 68 8.26 -13.59 9.27
N ASP A 69 6.97 -13.25 9.31
CA ASP A 69 6.24 -12.99 10.54
C ASP A 69 4.90 -13.72 10.48
N GLU A 70 4.70 -14.65 11.40
CA GLU A 70 3.51 -15.50 11.45
C GLU A 70 2.21 -14.69 11.56
N ARG A 71 2.23 -13.56 12.29
CA ARG A 71 1.02 -12.72 12.46
C ARG A 71 0.59 -12.11 11.14
N VAL A 72 1.56 -11.69 10.33
CA VAL A 72 1.31 -11.11 9.01
C VAL A 72 0.85 -12.19 8.03
N GLU A 73 1.51 -13.35 8.02
CA GLU A 73 1.13 -14.48 7.18
C GLU A 73 -0.30 -14.96 7.47
N GLN A 74 -0.63 -15.17 8.75
CA GLN A 74 -1.97 -15.56 9.18
C GLN A 74 -3.01 -14.51 8.79
N LEU A 75 -2.73 -13.23 9.01
CA LEU A 75 -3.66 -12.15 8.67
C LEU A 75 -3.86 -12.02 7.16
N LEU A 76 -2.81 -12.12 6.36
CA LEU A 76 -2.91 -12.08 4.90
C LEU A 76 -3.69 -13.29 4.36
N THR A 77 -3.49 -14.46 4.94
CA THR A 77 -4.25 -15.66 4.61
C THR A 77 -5.73 -15.48 4.97
N TRP A 78 -6.01 -14.96 6.16
CA TRP A 78 -7.37 -14.65 6.59
C TRP A 78 -8.04 -13.61 5.68
N ILE A 79 -7.35 -12.52 5.32
CA ILE A 79 -7.84 -11.52 4.36
C ILE A 79 -8.21 -12.18 3.03
N GLN A 80 -7.43 -13.16 2.58
CA GLN A 80 -7.72 -13.91 1.36
C GLN A 80 -9.00 -14.74 1.50
N THR A 81 -9.21 -15.41 2.64
CA THR A 81 -10.42 -16.24 2.87
C THR A 81 -11.70 -15.39 2.96
N VAL A 82 -11.62 -14.19 3.55
CA VAL A 82 -12.78 -13.29 3.70
C VAL A 82 -12.84 -12.19 2.63
N SER A 83 -12.04 -12.30 1.57
CA SER A 83 -11.87 -11.26 0.53
C SER A 83 -13.18 -10.77 -0.07
N TYR A 84 -14.15 -11.67 -0.29
CA TYR A 84 -15.48 -11.31 -0.77
C TYR A 84 -16.19 -10.32 0.17
N SER A 85 -16.32 -10.68 1.45
CA SER A 85 -17.01 -9.86 2.45
C SER A 85 -16.23 -8.57 2.73
N LEU A 86 -14.89 -8.62 2.70
CA LEU A 86 -14.03 -7.46 2.91
C LEU A 86 -14.11 -6.46 1.75
N GLY A 87 -14.22 -6.94 0.51
CA GLY A 87 -14.47 -6.09 -0.67
C GLY A 87 -15.82 -5.37 -0.58
N THR A 88 -16.86 -6.08 -0.14
CA THR A 88 -18.18 -5.49 0.13
C THR A 88 -18.11 -4.44 1.24
N TYR A 89 -17.43 -4.75 2.34
CA TYR A 89 -17.25 -3.82 3.46
C TYR A 89 -16.53 -2.54 3.03
N GLY A 90 -15.43 -2.65 2.26
CA GLY A 90 -14.72 -1.49 1.75
C GLY A 90 -15.56 -0.62 0.80
N LEU A 91 -16.41 -1.22 -0.05
CA LEU A 91 -17.36 -0.47 -0.86
C LEU A 91 -18.33 0.35 0.00
N HIS A 92 -18.86 -0.25 1.08
CA HIS A 92 -19.74 0.48 2.01
C HIS A 92 -19.00 1.65 2.70
N ARG A 93 -17.74 1.46 3.11
CA ARG A 93 -16.94 2.53 3.71
C ARG A 93 -16.67 3.67 2.73
N PHE A 94 -16.42 3.36 1.46
CA PHE A 94 -16.34 4.35 0.39
C PHE A 94 -17.65 5.14 0.25
N LEU A 95 -18.80 4.46 0.15
CA LEU A 95 -20.10 5.13 0.03
C LEU A 95 -20.46 5.99 1.26
N GLN A 96 -20.03 5.58 2.45
CA GLN A 96 -20.23 6.33 3.70
C GLN A 96 -19.36 7.58 3.77
N SER A 97 -18.07 7.45 3.43
CA SER A 97 -17.12 8.57 3.50
C SER A 97 -17.20 9.51 2.29
N ARG A 98 -17.77 9.03 1.17
CA ARG A 98 -17.83 9.73 -0.13
C ARG A 98 -16.45 10.16 -0.64
N GLU A 99 -15.40 9.47 -0.22
CA GLU A 99 -14.02 9.82 -0.51
C GLU A 99 -13.17 8.57 -0.76
N ARG A 100 -12.17 8.66 -1.64
CA ARG A 100 -11.22 7.57 -1.86
C ARG A 100 -10.43 7.29 -0.57
N GLY A 101 -10.07 6.04 -0.34
CA GLY A 101 -9.42 5.65 0.91
C GLY A 101 -8.88 4.23 0.91
N ALA A 102 -8.53 3.74 2.09
CA ALA A 102 -8.07 2.38 2.27
C ALA A 102 -8.48 1.84 3.64
N LEU A 103 -8.67 0.52 3.69
CA LEU A 103 -8.78 -0.19 4.95
C LEU A 103 -7.39 -0.42 5.53
N ILE A 104 -7.25 -0.17 6.81
CA ILE A 104 -6.02 -0.28 7.58
C ILE A 104 -6.22 -1.34 8.65
N THR A 105 -5.28 -2.27 8.75
CA THR A 105 -5.28 -3.26 9.82
C THR A 105 -3.88 -3.46 10.39
N ASN A 106 -3.82 -3.66 11.70
CA ASN A 106 -2.59 -3.92 12.43
C ASN A 106 -2.45 -5.42 12.67
N ALA A 107 -1.39 -6.02 12.16
CA ALA A 107 -1.11 -7.44 12.32
C ALA A 107 -0.97 -7.88 13.78
N ASP A 108 -0.56 -6.96 14.66
CA ASP A 108 -0.36 -7.21 16.10
C ASP A 108 -1.55 -6.82 16.97
N TYR A 109 -2.53 -6.09 16.42
CA TYR A 109 -3.70 -5.66 17.18
C TYR A 109 -4.84 -6.66 17.08
N ARG A 110 -5.48 -6.92 18.21
CA ARG A 110 -6.68 -7.73 18.33
C ARG A 110 -7.65 -7.00 19.25
N ILE A 111 -8.93 -7.09 18.93
CA ILE A 111 -9.95 -6.35 19.68
C ILE A 111 -10.04 -6.90 21.11
N PRO A 112 -9.88 -6.04 22.15
CA PRO A 112 -10.01 -6.48 23.53
C PRO A 112 -11.39 -7.10 23.80
N GLY A 113 -11.43 -8.31 24.36
CA GLY A 113 -12.68 -9.03 24.64
C GLY A 113 -13.39 -9.62 23.42
N GLY A 114 -12.80 -9.52 22.22
CA GLY A 114 -13.32 -10.13 20.98
C GLY A 114 -12.75 -11.52 20.70
N LYS A 115 -13.24 -12.17 19.63
CA LYS A 115 -12.83 -13.50 19.15
C LYS A 115 -11.43 -13.54 18.50
N ASN A 116 -10.46 -12.80 19.02
CA ASN A 116 -9.12 -12.67 18.41
C ASN A 116 -9.19 -12.22 16.94
N GLU A 117 -10.16 -11.37 16.60
CA GLU A 117 -10.38 -10.88 15.24
C GLU A 117 -9.57 -9.59 14.99
N PRO A 118 -9.05 -9.41 13.76
CA PRO A 118 -8.42 -8.17 13.36
C PRO A 118 -9.44 -7.05 13.21
N ALA A 119 -9.01 -5.82 13.46
CA ALA A 119 -9.82 -4.63 13.18
C ALA A 119 -9.43 -4.01 11.83
N PHE A 120 -10.42 -3.39 11.16
CA PHE A 120 -10.23 -2.68 9.90
C PHE A 120 -10.81 -1.27 10.00
N ASP A 121 -9.91 -0.30 10.06
CA ASP A 121 -10.26 1.13 10.08
C ASP A 121 -10.20 1.68 8.65
N TRP A 122 -11.14 2.54 8.28
CA TRP A 122 -11.08 3.23 6.99
C TRP A 122 -10.37 4.57 7.15
N LEU A 123 -9.27 4.77 6.41
CA LEU A 123 -8.62 6.06 6.28
C LEU A 123 -8.88 6.66 4.91
N THR A 124 -9.33 7.90 4.87
CA THR A 124 -9.53 8.66 3.62
C THR A 124 -8.21 9.11 3.02
N PHE A 125 -8.24 9.54 1.76
CA PHE A 125 -7.07 10.09 1.08
C PHE A 125 -6.39 11.20 1.89
N ASP A 126 -7.15 12.15 2.44
CA ASP A 126 -6.59 13.26 3.22
C ASP A 126 -5.79 12.78 4.43
N GLN A 127 -6.31 11.77 5.15
CA GLN A 127 -5.61 11.17 6.29
C GLN A 127 -4.37 10.41 5.83
N LEU A 128 -4.45 9.70 4.69
CA LEU A 128 -3.30 8.98 4.12
C LEU A 128 -2.24 9.95 3.57
N GLN A 129 -2.62 11.14 3.13
CA GLN A 129 -1.71 12.18 2.64
C GLN A 129 -0.76 12.67 3.74
N GLU A 130 -1.23 12.70 4.99
CA GLU A 130 -0.41 13.06 6.15
C GLU A 130 0.76 12.10 6.38
N THR A 131 0.68 10.88 5.85
CA THR A 131 1.75 9.89 5.99
C THR A 131 3.02 10.29 5.24
N ARG A 132 2.90 11.15 4.22
CA ARG A 132 3.97 11.54 3.29
C ARG A 132 4.66 10.39 2.56
N ASP A 133 4.08 9.20 2.63
CA ASP A 133 4.53 8.06 1.84
C ASP A 133 3.85 8.10 0.47
N LYS A 134 4.68 8.17 -0.57
CA LYS A 134 4.24 8.24 -1.96
C LYS A 134 3.37 7.04 -2.32
N THR A 135 3.81 5.84 -1.96
CA THR A 135 3.14 4.60 -2.37
C THR A 135 1.79 4.43 -1.70
N MET A 136 1.64 4.79 -0.41
CA MET A 136 0.34 4.79 0.28
C MET A 136 -0.63 5.75 -0.41
N GLN A 137 -0.19 6.99 -0.66
CA GLN A 137 -1.00 8.03 -1.25
C GLN A 137 -1.44 7.69 -2.67
N GLU A 138 -0.52 7.29 -3.55
CA GLU A 138 -0.85 6.90 -4.92
C GLU A 138 -1.80 5.70 -4.97
N SER A 139 -1.64 4.76 -4.03
CA SER A 139 -2.52 3.58 -3.97
C SER A 139 -3.96 3.95 -3.63
N ALA A 140 -4.16 4.98 -2.80
CA ALA A 140 -5.50 5.46 -2.43
C ALA A 140 -6.02 6.51 -3.42
N ALA A 141 -5.13 7.29 -4.03
CA ALA A 141 -5.51 8.35 -4.96
C ALA A 141 -6.05 7.81 -6.27
N PHE A 142 -5.48 6.74 -6.85
CA PHE A 142 -5.69 6.41 -8.27
C PHE A 142 -6.31 5.03 -8.53
N TYR A 143 -7.00 4.44 -7.55
CA TYR A 143 -7.78 3.22 -7.76
C TYR A 143 -9.25 3.54 -8.04
N ASP A 144 -9.95 2.61 -8.68
CA ASP A 144 -11.41 2.69 -8.83
C ASP A 144 -12.09 2.03 -7.61
N PRO A 145 -12.74 2.83 -6.74
CA PRO A 145 -13.39 2.31 -5.53
C PRO A 145 -14.65 1.49 -5.80
N SER A 146 -15.17 1.50 -7.04
CA SER A 146 -16.28 0.65 -7.43
C SER A 146 -15.86 -0.79 -7.73
N SER A 147 -14.60 -1.01 -8.12
CA SER A 147 -14.09 -2.32 -8.53
C SER A 147 -13.09 -2.91 -7.56
N GLN A 148 -12.36 -2.08 -6.82
CA GLN A 148 -11.32 -2.52 -5.91
C GLN A 148 -11.40 -1.80 -4.56
N VAL A 149 -10.93 -2.48 -3.53
CA VAL A 149 -10.69 -1.94 -2.18
C VAL A 149 -9.21 -2.15 -1.87
N ILE A 150 -8.56 -1.10 -1.39
CA ILE A 150 -7.17 -1.17 -0.94
C ILE A 150 -7.15 -1.53 0.55
N VAL A 151 -6.35 -2.54 0.89
CA VAL A 151 -6.09 -2.93 2.27
C VAL A 151 -4.60 -2.81 2.55
N PHE A 152 -4.25 -2.04 3.56
CA PHE A 152 -2.90 -1.96 4.10
C PHE A 152 -2.82 -2.75 5.40
N VAL A 153 -1.88 -3.69 5.44
CA VAL A 153 -1.53 -4.45 6.65
C VAL A 153 -0.25 -3.86 7.21
N PHE A 154 -0.26 -3.50 8.48
CA PHE A 154 0.87 -2.89 9.18
C PHE A 154 1.42 -3.84 10.22
N LEU A 155 2.75 -3.87 10.34
CA LEU A 155 3.44 -4.50 11.46
C LEU A 155 4.40 -3.48 12.09
N PRO A 156 4.09 -2.98 13.30
CA PRO A 156 4.97 -2.04 14.00
C PRO A 156 6.28 -2.71 14.42
N SER A 157 7.37 -1.94 14.39
CA SER A 157 8.60 -2.32 15.09
C SER A 157 8.39 -2.28 16.60
N LYS A 158 9.21 -3.04 17.34
CA LYS A 158 9.20 -3.04 18.82
C LYS A 158 9.31 -1.65 19.45
N SER A 159 10.01 -0.73 18.78
CA SER A 159 10.19 0.65 19.25
C SER A 159 9.08 1.61 18.83
N GLY A 160 8.09 1.16 18.05
CA GLY A 160 6.99 2.00 17.52
C GLY A 160 7.45 3.06 16.50
N ASN A 161 8.72 3.03 16.14
CA ASN A 161 9.39 4.08 15.39
C ASN A 161 9.35 3.83 13.87
N SER A 162 9.34 2.58 13.47
CA SER A 162 9.18 2.19 12.06
C SER A 162 8.11 1.14 11.93
N VAL A 163 7.58 0.98 10.72
CA VAL A 163 6.50 0.05 10.41
C VAL A 163 6.78 -0.64 9.08
N ALA A 164 6.52 -1.95 9.03
CA ALA A 164 6.47 -2.71 7.80
C ALA A 164 5.04 -2.70 7.24
N ILE A 165 4.89 -2.50 5.94
CA ILE A 165 3.59 -2.41 5.27
C ILE A 165 3.48 -3.40 4.12
N TRP A 166 2.31 -4.04 4.03
CA TRP A 166 1.86 -4.81 2.87
C TRP A 166 0.59 -4.20 2.29
N ARG A 167 0.47 -4.23 0.97
CA ARG A 167 -0.71 -3.76 0.23
C ARG A 167 -1.42 -4.93 -0.42
N ARG A 168 -2.74 -5.03 -0.23
CA ARG A 168 -3.62 -5.93 -0.97
C ARG A 168 -4.69 -5.13 -1.70
N LYS A 169 -4.96 -5.53 -2.94
CA LYS A 169 -6.10 -5.05 -3.72
C LYS A 169 -7.14 -6.14 -3.70
N ILE A 170 -8.31 -5.84 -3.17
CA ILE A 170 -9.42 -6.77 -3.03
C ILE A 170 -10.50 -6.37 -4.02
N ASN A 171 -10.97 -7.31 -4.84
CA ASN A 171 -12.03 -7.01 -5.79
C ASN A 171 -13.36 -6.84 -5.07
N VAL A 172 -14.11 -5.82 -5.46
CA VAL A 172 -15.50 -5.64 -5.02
C VAL A 172 -16.37 -6.67 -5.75
N PRO A 173 -17.19 -7.46 -5.04
CA PRO A 173 -18.06 -8.43 -5.68
C PRO A 173 -19.05 -7.80 -6.68
N ASN A 174 -19.16 -8.40 -7.88
CA ASN A 174 -20.00 -7.86 -8.95
C ASN A 174 -21.47 -7.70 -8.56
N ASN A 175 -22.04 -8.62 -7.79
CA ASN A 175 -23.42 -8.52 -7.34
C ASN A 175 -23.65 -7.29 -6.44
N MET A 176 -22.67 -6.93 -5.60
CA MET A 176 -22.76 -5.72 -4.77
C MET A 176 -22.65 -4.44 -5.61
N ARG A 177 -21.79 -4.45 -6.64
CA ARG A 177 -21.67 -3.33 -7.60
C ARG A 177 -22.98 -3.07 -8.34
N LEU A 178 -23.68 -4.13 -8.75
CA LEU A 178 -24.97 -4.04 -9.42
C LEU A 178 -26.07 -3.60 -8.46
N MET A 179 -26.08 -4.13 -7.24
CA MET A 179 -27.08 -3.80 -6.23
C MET A 179 -27.03 -2.31 -5.82
N LEU A 180 -25.83 -1.74 -5.70
CA LEU A 180 -25.61 -0.35 -5.26
C LEU A 180 -25.22 0.57 -6.42
N GLN A 181 -25.61 0.23 -7.65
CA GLN A 181 -25.11 0.90 -8.85
C GLN A 181 -25.42 2.40 -8.85
N ALA A 182 -26.61 2.79 -8.39
CA ALA A 182 -27.04 4.18 -8.33
C ALA A 182 -26.26 4.99 -7.29
N GLU A 183 -26.03 4.42 -6.10
CA GLU A 183 -25.25 5.06 -5.05
C GLU A 183 -23.78 5.20 -5.44
N VAL A 184 -23.24 4.17 -6.08
CA VAL A 184 -21.86 4.14 -6.58
C VAL A 184 -21.65 5.16 -7.68
N SER A 185 -22.56 5.28 -8.65
CA SER A 185 -22.44 6.27 -9.72
C SER A 185 -22.48 7.69 -9.18
N LEU A 186 -23.41 7.97 -8.25
CA LEU A 186 -23.49 9.26 -7.57
C LEU A 186 -22.24 9.56 -6.73
N ALA A 187 -21.70 8.56 -6.01
CA ALA A 187 -20.48 8.74 -5.22
C ALA A 187 -19.25 9.00 -6.10
N LEU A 188 -19.10 8.26 -7.20
CA LEU A 188 -18.01 8.47 -8.15
C LEU A 188 -18.07 9.85 -8.80
N ALA A 189 -19.27 10.32 -9.17
CA ALA A 189 -19.47 11.66 -9.74
C ALA A 189 -19.19 12.80 -8.75
N ALA A 190 -19.29 12.53 -7.45
CA ALA A 190 -19.00 13.49 -6.39
C ALA A 190 -17.52 13.50 -5.98
N LEU A 191 -16.68 12.60 -6.53
CA LEU A 191 -15.26 12.61 -6.24
C LEU A 191 -14.59 13.84 -6.84
N ARG A 192 -13.52 14.27 -6.16
CA ARG A 192 -12.60 15.30 -6.65
C ARG A 192 -12.02 14.87 -7.99
N TYR A 193 -11.58 15.85 -8.79
CA TYR A 193 -10.86 15.54 -10.03
C TYR A 193 -9.54 14.84 -9.73
N GLU A 194 -9.05 14.03 -10.66
CA GLU A 194 -7.81 13.27 -10.44
C GLU A 194 -6.61 14.18 -10.18
N GLU A 195 -6.61 15.39 -10.75
CA GLU A 195 -5.56 16.40 -10.53
C GLU A 195 -5.55 16.95 -9.09
N ASP A 196 -6.68 16.89 -8.37
CA ASP A 196 -6.80 17.40 -7.00
C ASP A 196 -6.20 16.43 -5.96
N TYR A 197 -5.93 15.18 -6.33
CA TYR A 197 -5.24 14.21 -5.47
C TYR A 197 -3.73 14.44 -5.46
N VAL A 198 -3.30 15.54 -4.84
CA VAL A 198 -1.90 15.92 -4.73
C VAL A 198 -1.15 14.96 -3.80
N VAL A 199 -0.04 14.39 -4.26
CA VAL A 199 0.81 13.51 -3.44
C VAL A 199 1.89 14.34 -2.72
N HIS A 200 1.89 14.29 -1.38
CA HIS A 200 2.90 14.92 -0.54
C HIS A 200 4.04 13.96 -0.21
N VAL A 201 5.28 14.37 -0.45
CA VAL A 201 6.48 13.59 -0.12
C VAL A 201 7.48 14.45 0.64
N ASP A 202 8.27 13.83 1.52
CA ASP A 202 9.33 14.55 2.26
C ASP A 202 10.50 14.98 1.37
N GLU A 203 10.73 14.29 0.25
CA GLU A 203 11.81 14.58 -0.69
C GLU A 203 11.33 14.41 -2.13
N TYR A 204 11.64 15.38 -2.98
CA TYR A 204 11.42 15.26 -4.42
C TYR A 204 12.55 14.47 -5.09
N PRO A 205 12.23 13.54 -6.01
CA PRO A 205 13.23 12.84 -6.80
C PRO A 205 13.93 13.84 -7.72
N GLY A 206 15.06 14.37 -7.27
CA GLY A 206 15.82 15.41 -7.98
C GLY A 206 16.82 16.20 -7.12
N THR A 207 16.71 16.14 -5.79
CA THR A 207 17.57 16.95 -4.90
C THR A 207 18.93 16.31 -4.56
N HIS A 208 19.27 15.17 -5.19
CA HIS A 208 20.56 14.50 -4.97
C HIS A 208 21.49 14.66 -6.18
N ALA A 209 22.02 15.87 -6.41
CA ALA A 209 23.16 16.06 -7.31
C ALA A 209 24.04 17.32 -7.09
N ILE A 210 23.79 18.19 -6.10
CA ILE A 210 24.69 19.34 -5.87
C ILE A 210 24.81 19.62 -4.38
N SER A 211 25.70 18.88 -3.70
CA SER A 211 26.27 19.12 -2.35
C SER A 211 26.91 17.79 -1.94
N GLN A 212 28.23 17.56 -1.87
CA GLN A 212 29.34 18.42 -1.49
C GLN A 212 30.62 17.84 -2.13
N THR A 213 31.23 18.56 -3.06
CA THR A 213 32.64 18.36 -3.42
C THR A 213 33.41 19.61 -3.00
N HIS A 214 34.17 19.45 -1.92
CA HIS A 214 35.37 20.22 -1.58
C HIS A 214 35.35 21.75 -1.82
N LEU A 215 34.81 22.51 -0.87
CA LEU A 215 35.40 23.82 -0.56
C LEU A 215 36.63 23.60 0.33
N LYS A 216 37.78 23.31 -0.28
CA LYS A 216 39.06 23.56 0.37
C LYS A 216 39.30 25.07 0.31
N HIS A 217 39.26 25.71 1.47
CA HIS A 217 39.86 27.03 1.68
C HIS A 217 41.33 27.02 1.19
N PRO A 218 41.75 27.95 0.33
CA PRO A 218 43.16 28.30 0.22
C PRO A 218 43.43 29.51 1.13
N SER A 219 44.28 29.31 2.14
CA SER A 219 44.91 30.40 2.90
C SER A 219 45.83 31.24 1.99
N PRO A 220 46.04 32.53 2.29
CA PRO A 220 46.60 33.47 1.34
C PRO A 220 48.13 33.58 1.42
N GLU A 221 48.67 34.25 0.39
CA GLU A 221 50.01 34.87 0.31
C GLU A 221 51.23 33.98 0.03
N ARG A 222 51.71 34.06 -1.22
CA ARG A 222 52.97 34.76 -1.58
C ARG A 222 53.14 34.81 -3.10
N ARG A 223 53.22 36.02 -3.64
CA ARG A 223 53.85 36.40 -4.93
C ARG A 223 55.01 37.36 -4.55
N PRO A 224 56.06 37.59 -5.39
CA PRO A 224 55.91 37.81 -6.84
C PRO A 224 57.14 37.43 -7.72
N SER A 225 57.03 37.87 -8.99
CA SER A 225 58.03 37.95 -10.07
C SER A 225 58.08 36.72 -11.00
N ARG A 226 58.13 36.81 -12.33
CA ARG A 226 58.39 37.92 -13.27
C ARG A 226 57.85 37.54 -14.66
N LEU A 227 57.58 38.58 -15.47
CA LEU A 227 57.08 38.56 -16.85
C LEU A 227 57.91 37.71 -17.84
N ARG A 228 57.23 37.09 -18.82
CA ARG A 228 57.65 37.12 -20.23
C ARG A 228 56.50 36.79 -21.21
N ARG A 229 56.67 37.33 -22.42
CA ARG A 229 55.70 37.61 -23.49
C ARG A 229 55.26 36.40 -24.31
N ALA A 230 54.04 36.54 -24.84
CA ALA A 230 53.54 36.24 -26.18
C ALA A 230 53.58 34.79 -26.71
N SER A 231 52.40 34.25 -27.02
CA SER A 231 51.92 34.04 -28.39
C SER A 231 50.56 33.32 -28.37
N LEU A 232 49.56 33.87 -29.06
CA LEU A 232 48.31 33.18 -29.38
C LEU A 232 48.57 32.19 -30.53
N PRO A 233 48.03 30.95 -30.47
CA PRO A 233 47.76 30.19 -31.67
C PRO A 233 46.24 30.06 -31.90
N SER A 234 45.88 30.56 -33.08
CA SER A 234 44.94 30.03 -34.08
C SER A 234 43.83 29.03 -33.68
N ARG A 235 42.63 29.44 -34.09
CA ARG A 235 41.39 28.69 -34.32
C ARG A 235 41.57 27.63 -35.41
N ASN A 236 41.70 26.36 -35.03
CA ASN A 236 41.19 25.16 -35.72
C ASN A 236 41.79 23.91 -35.08
N GLU A 237 40.99 23.19 -34.27
CA GLU A 237 40.93 21.72 -34.21
C GLU A 237 39.92 21.32 -33.13
N TYR A 238 38.64 21.39 -33.50
CA TYR A 238 37.57 20.66 -32.83
C TYR A 238 37.49 19.29 -33.52
N ARG A 239 38.16 18.30 -32.96
CA ARG A 239 37.90 16.85 -33.03
C ARG A 239 38.91 16.19 -32.09
N ASP A 240 38.51 15.12 -31.42
CA ASP A 240 39.30 14.33 -30.46
C ASP A 240 39.24 14.73 -28.97
N ALA A 241 38.04 15.06 -28.49
CA ALA A 241 37.73 15.04 -27.05
C ALA A 241 36.52 14.14 -26.74
N TYR A 242 36.67 12.83 -26.99
CA TYR A 242 35.91 11.79 -26.30
C TYR A 242 36.81 10.57 -26.05
N PRO A 243 37.35 10.38 -24.84
CA PRO A 243 37.68 9.03 -24.40
C PRO A 243 36.36 8.31 -24.08
N VAL A 244 36.07 7.28 -24.89
CA VAL A 244 35.16 6.19 -24.52
C VAL A 244 35.69 5.59 -23.22
N ILE A 245 35.01 5.85 -22.10
CA ILE A 245 35.29 5.16 -20.84
C ILE A 245 34.51 3.86 -20.86
N ILE A 246 35.23 2.78 -21.17
CA ILE A 246 34.87 1.41 -20.80
C ILE A 246 35.05 1.33 -19.28
N GLU A 247 33.95 1.23 -18.52
CA GLU A 247 34.03 1.02 -17.09
C GLU A 247 34.26 -0.48 -16.81
N GLU A 248 35.54 -0.85 -16.74
CA GLU A 248 36.00 -2.09 -16.14
C GLU A 248 35.58 -2.15 -14.66
N THR A 249 34.77 -3.15 -14.35
CA THR A 249 34.43 -3.59 -13.00
C THR A 249 35.68 -3.80 -12.14
N ARG A 250 35.82 -3.03 -11.07
CA ARG A 250 36.67 -3.37 -9.91
C ARG A 250 35.81 -3.84 -8.74
N PRO A 251 36.15 -4.95 -8.06
CA PRO A 251 35.34 -5.51 -6.98
C PRO A 251 35.52 -4.70 -5.69
N GLY A 252 34.55 -3.83 -5.41
CA GLY A 252 34.39 -3.20 -4.11
C GLY A 252 33.90 -4.22 -3.08
N LYS A 253 34.62 -4.33 -1.96
CA LYS A 253 34.31 -5.19 -0.80
C LYS A 253 32.81 -5.14 -0.44
N PRO A 254 32.15 -6.28 -0.16
CA PRO A 254 30.72 -6.27 0.15
C PRO A 254 30.46 -5.47 1.43
N LYS A 255 29.77 -4.33 1.30
CA LYS A 255 29.16 -3.66 2.45
C LYS A 255 28.21 -4.68 3.09
N LYS A 256 28.48 -5.06 4.35
CA LYS A 256 27.58 -5.91 5.14
C LYS A 256 26.20 -5.26 5.15
N LYS A 257 25.26 -5.77 4.35
CA LYS A 257 23.85 -5.42 4.42
C LYS A 257 23.38 -5.79 5.82
N ARG A 258 23.20 -4.80 6.70
CA ARG A 258 22.54 -5.03 7.99
C ARG A 258 21.16 -5.59 7.66
N LYS A 259 20.85 -6.75 8.21
CA LYS A 259 19.60 -7.48 7.97
C LYS A 259 18.50 -6.80 8.80
N TRP A 260 17.93 -5.70 8.28
CA TRP A 260 16.96 -4.85 9.00
C TRP A 260 15.74 -5.61 9.55
N TRP A 261 15.38 -6.76 8.97
CA TRP A 261 14.32 -7.64 9.49
C TRP A 261 14.60 -8.21 10.89
N GLN A 262 15.86 -8.19 11.38
CA GLN A 262 16.17 -8.63 12.74
C GLN A 262 15.61 -7.69 13.82
N PHE A 263 15.35 -6.42 13.50
CA PHE A 263 14.74 -5.47 14.45
C PHE A 263 13.26 -5.78 14.76
N PHE A 264 12.62 -6.61 13.93
CA PHE A 264 11.20 -6.99 14.09
C PHE A 264 11.01 -8.36 14.74
N ARG A 265 12.09 -9.13 14.99
CA ARG A 265 11.99 -10.43 15.68
C ARG A 265 11.83 -10.25 17.18
N VAL A 266 10.83 -10.93 17.75
CA VAL A 266 10.75 -11.22 19.18
C VAL A 266 11.44 -12.58 19.38
N ASP A 267 12.54 -12.59 20.14
CA ASP A 267 13.04 -13.83 20.71
C ASP A 267 12.13 -14.14 21.91
N TRP A 268 11.57 -15.34 21.92
CA TRP A 268 10.80 -15.90 23.03
C TRP A 268 11.76 -16.44 24.10
#